data_AF-A0A060XM92-F1
#
_entry.id   AF-A0A060XM92-F1
#
_cell.length_a   1.000
_cell.length_b   1.000
_cell.length_c   1.000
_cell.angle_alpha   90.00
_cell.angle_beta   90.00
_cell.angle_gamma   90.00
#
_symmetry.space_group_name_H-M   'P 1'
#
loop_
_entity.id
_entity.type
_entity.pdbx_description
1 polymer ?
#
loop_
_entity_poly.entity_id
_entity_poly.type
_entity_poly.pdbx_seq_one_letter_code
_entity_poly.pdbx_strand_id
1 'polypeptide(L)'
;MYKNCWIIFAILLSSVQHSEIRANLEVTDEVLERVAGTDINNVFQLTVEVFDYLDTELRLAETVIRQLNTSIAISTLTSGQCRLSPLIQVIQDCSHLYHFTVKLLFKLHACLPADTLQGHRDRFHDQFHR
;
A
#
# COMPACT_ATOMS: atom_id res chain seq x y z
N MET A 1 -15.33 -16.54 7.05
CA MET A 1 -14.20 -15.90 7.75
C MET A 1 -13.36 -14.98 6.85
N TYR A 2 -13.83 -14.57 5.66
CA TYR A 2 -13.08 -13.71 4.72
C TYR A 2 -13.48 -12.22 4.75
N LYS A 3 -14.21 -11.77 5.78
CA LYS A 3 -14.98 -10.51 5.72
C LYS A 3 -14.43 -9.34 6.54
N ASN A 4 -13.37 -9.55 7.34
CA ASN A 4 -13.00 -8.56 8.37
C ASN A 4 -11.79 -7.66 8.05
N CYS A 5 -11.00 -7.92 7.01
CA CYS A 5 -10.04 -6.93 6.46
C CYS A 5 -10.71 -5.95 5.48
N TRP A 6 -11.87 -6.32 4.92
CA TRP A 6 -12.58 -5.55 3.91
C TRP A 6 -13.23 -4.27 4.44
N ILE A 7 -13.60 -4.22 5.72
CA ILE A 7 -14.26 -3.05 6.31
C ILE A 7 -13.29 -1.87 6.43
N ILE A 8 -11.98 -2.11 6.62
CA ILE A 8 -10.96 -1.05 6.65
C ILE A 8 -10.62 -0.60 5.22
N PHE A 9 -10.57 -1.53 4.26
CA PHE A 9 -10.36 -1.24 2.84
C PHE A 9 -11.53 -0.44 2.21
N ALA A 10 -12.78 -0.70 2.63
CA ALA A 10 -13.96 0.04 2.18
C ALA A 10 -14.14 1.41 2.86
N ILE A 11 -13.70 1.58 4.12
CA ILE A 11 -13.82 2.85 4.84
C ILE A 11 -12.75 3.85 4.38
N LEU A 12 -11.52 3.42 4.06
CA LEU A 12 -10.48 4.32 3.53
C LEU A 12 -10.72 4.73 2.07
N LEU A 13 -11.30 3.85 1.24
CA LEU A 13 -11.76 4.20 -0.12
C LEU A 13 -12.94 5.21 -0.13
N SER A 14 -13.61 5.41 1.01
CA SER A 14 -14.78 6.29 1.12
C SER A 14 -14.46 7.77 1.40
N SER A 15 -13.17 8.14 1.50
CA SER A 15 -12.77 9.53 1.79
C SER A 15 -12.69 10.42 0.56
N VAL A 16 -12.26 9.94 -0.61
CA VAL A 16 -12.25 10.74 -1.86
C VAL A 16 -12.37 9.84 -3.10
N GLN A 17 -13.61 9.60 -3.54
CA GLN A 17 -14.00 9.62 -4.96
C GLN A 17 -13.31 8.70 -5.99
N HIS A 18 -13.02 7.41 -5.75
CA HIS A 18 -12.66 6.50 -6.86
C HIS A 18 -13.32 5.12 -6.75
N SER A 19 -14.40 4.91 -7.51
CA SER A 19 -15.22 3.68 -7.48
C SER A 19 -14.71 2.54 -8.36
N GLU A 20 -13.49 2.63 -8.92
CA GLU A 20 -12.99 1.67 -9.94
C GLU A 20 -11.82 0.79 -9.47
N ILE A 21 -11.41 0.88 -8.20
CA ILE A 21 -10.40 -0.02 -7.66
C ILE A 21 -11.10 -1.32 -7.25
N ARG A 22 -11.00 -2.35 -8.09
CA ARG A 22 -11.45 -3.71 -7.76
C ARG A 22 -10.72 -4.19 -6.50
N ALA A 23 -11.39 -5.06 -5.75
CA ALA A 23 -10.93 -5.54 -4.46
C ALA A 23 -9.79 -6.58 -4.51
N ASN A 24 -9.09 -6.66 -5.64
CA ASN A 24 -7.75 -7.18 -5.73
C ASN A 24 -6.89 -6.01 -6.24
N LEU A 25 -5.68 -5.80 -5.72
CA LEU A 25 -4.75 -4.84 -6.32
C LEU A 25 -4.28 -5.26 -7.74
N GLU A 26 -5.07 -6.01 -8.51
CA GLU A 26 -5.02 -6.06 -9.98
C GLU A 26 -5.50 -4.72 -10.59
N VAL A 27 -5.08 -3.62 -9.99
CA VAL A 27 -5.16 -2.31 -10.60
C VAL A 27 -4.12 -2.34 -11.72
N THR A 28 -4.59 -2.51 -12.95
CA THR A 28 -3.70 -2.42 -14.11
C THR A 28 -3.17 -0.99 -14.22
N ASP A 29 -2.02 -0.87 -14.86
CA ASP A 29 -1.41 0.41 -15.19
C ASP A 29 -2.40 1.41 -15.80
N GLU A 30 -3.38 0.94 -16.56
CA GLU A 30 -4.46 1.75 -17.16
C GLU A 30 -5.41 2.35 -16.13
N VAL A 31 -5.76 1.61 -15.07
CA VAL A 31 -6.62 2.11 -13.99
C VAL A 31 -5.86 3.15 -13.17
N LEU A 32 -4.57 2.93 -12.91
CA LEU A 32 -3.73 3.93 -12.24
C LEU A 32 -3.67 5.24 -13.03
N GLU A 33 -3.45 5.17 -14.35
CA GLU A 33 -3.44 6.37 -15.21
C GLU A 33 -4.80 7.08 -15.22
N ARG A 34 -5.90 6.32 -15.18
CA ARG A 34 -7.26 6.88 -15.11
C ARG A 34 -7.54 7.58 -13.78
N VAL A 35 -7.14 6.96 -12.66
CA VAL A 35 -7.33 7.50 -11.30
C VAL A 35 -6.45 8.72 -11.07
N ALA A 36 -5.17 8.65 -11.46
CA ALA A 36 -4.26 9.77 -11.39
C ALA A 36 -4.70 10.93 -12.29
N GLY A 37 -5.37 10.61 -13.40
CA GLY A 37 -5.83 11.58 -14.38
C GLY A 37 -4.68 12.32 -15.07
N THR A 38 -5.01 13.47 -15.64
CA THR A 38 -4.06 14.37 -16.31
C THR A 38 -3.63 15.56 -15.44
N ASP A 39 -4.34 15.83 -14.33
CA ASP A 39 -4.01 16.92 -13.41
C ASP A 39 -2.87 16.49 -12.49
N ILE A 40 -1.77 17.24 -12.55
CA ILE A 40 -0.57 16.96 -11.74
C ILE A 40 -0.84 17.07 -10.24
N ASN A 41 -1.81 17.89 -9.81
CA ASN A 41 -2.18 17.99 -8.40
C ASN A 41 -2.83 16.70 -7.90
N ASN A 42 -3.64 16.05 -8.75
CA ASN A 42 -4.24 14.75 -8.43
C ASN A 42 -3.17 13.67 -8.36
N VAL A 43 -2.22 13.64 -9.30
CA VAL A 43 -1.07 12.72 -9.25
C VAL A 43 -0.25 12.93 -7.96
N PHE A 44 -0.03 14.19 -7.58
CA PHE A 44 0.74 14.54 -6.39
C PHE A 44 0.08 14.02 -5.12
N GLN A 45 -1.23 14.27 -4.98
CA GLN A 45 -2.02 13.83 -3.85
C GLN A 45 -2.18 12.30 -3.82
N LEU A 46 -2.47 11.67 -4.96
CA LEU A 46 -2.55 10.22 -5.09
C LEU A 46 -1.24 9.55 -4.64
N THR A 47 -0.10 10.12 -4.98
CA THR A 47 1.20 9.56 -4.55
C THR A 47 1.35 9.59 -3.03
N VAL A 48 0.87 10.65 -2.36
CA VAL A 48 0.85 10.72 -0.88
C VAL A 48 -0.04 9.63 -0.29
N GLU A 49 -1.22 9.42 -0.88
CA GLU A 49 -2.17 8.40 -0.44
C GLU A 49 -1.63 6.97 -0.61
N VAL A 50 -0.95 6.69 -1.73
CA VAL A 50 -0.28 5.40 -1.95
C VAL A 50 0.83 5.19 -0.90
N PHE A 51 1.60 6.22 -0.57
CA PHE A 51 2.60 6.12 0.50
C PHE A 51 1.98 5.82 1.87
N ASP A 52 0.87 6.48 2.23
CA ASP A 52 0.17 6.25 3.50
C ASP A 52 -0.43 4.85 3.59
N TYR A 53 -0.90 4.32 2.45
CA TYR A 53 -1.39 2.96 2.35
C TYR A 53 -0.24 1.95 2.56
N LEU A 54 0.91 2.16 1.91
CA LEU A 54 2.09 1.31 2.10
C LEU A 54 2.58 1.32 3.56
N ASP A 55 2.63 2.48 4.23
CA ASP A 55 2.96 2.55 5.66
C ASP A 55 1.99 1.74 6.53
N THR A 56 0.72 1.69 6.13
CA THR A 56 -0.31 0.94 6.85
C THR A 56 -0.14 -0.57 6.67
N GLU A 57 0.14 -1.03 5.45
CA GLU A 57 0.45 -2.43 5.16
C GLU A 57 1.71 -2.91 5.90
N LEU A 58 2.77 -2.11 5.92
CA LEU A 58 4.00 -2.44 6.66
C LEU A 58 3.76 -2.56 8.17
N ARG A 59 2.93 -1.68 8.76
CA ARG A 59 2.51 -1.78 10.17
C ARG A 59 1.66 -3.01 10.47
N LEU A 60 0.81 -3.41 9.52
CA LEU A 60 0.05 -4.65 9.61
C LEU A 60 1.00 -5.86 9.60
N ALA A 61 1.98 -5.87 8.68
CA ALA A 61 3.02 -6.91 8.61
C ALA A 61 3.73 -7.08 9.95
N GLU A 62 4.21 -5.97 10.53
CA GLU A 62 4.91 -5.97 11.82
C GLU A 62 4.03 -6.54 12.94
N THR A 63 2.74 -6.18 12.95
CA THR A 63 1.78 -6.68 13.94
C THR A 63 1.53 -8.17 13.80
N VAL A 64 1.35 -8.67 12.57
CA VAL A 64 1.18 -10.10 12.29
C VAL A 64 2.44 -10.89 12.68
N ILE A 65 3.62 -10.39 12.33
CA ILE A 65 4.92 -11.01 12.67
C ILE A 65 5.10 -11.07 14.20
N ARG A 66 4.80 -9.98 14.92
CA ARG A 66 4.87 -9.95 16.39
C ARG A 66 3.93 -10.98 17.02
N GLN A 67 2.71 -11.11 16.50
CA GLN A 67 1.76 -12.13 16.96
C GLN A 67 2.25 -13.55 16.66
N LEU A 68 2.86 -13.79 15.50
CA LEU A 68 3.48 -15.07 15.17
C LEU A 68 4.62 -15.42 16.13
N ASN A 69 5.56 -14.50 16.37
CA ASN A 69 6.68 -14.71 17.29
C ASN A 69 6.21 -15.00 18.72
N THR A 70 5.20 -14.27 19.19
CA THR A 70 4.57 -14.52 20.50
C THR A 70 3.91 -15.91 20.54
N SER A 71 3.26 -16.33 19.45
CA SER A 71 2.60 -17.64 19.36
C SER A 71 3.60 -18.81 19.29
N ILE A 72 4.74 -18.63 18.62
CA ILE A 72 5.84 -19.60 18.54
C ILE A 72 6.47 -19.79 19.93
N ALA A 73 6.62 -18.72 20.71
CA ALA A 73 7.10 -18.80 22.07
C ALA A 73 6.14 -19.54 23.04
N ILE A 74 4.88 -19.78 22.65
CA ILE A 74 3.80 -20.26 23.54
C ILE A 74 3.24 -21.67 23.19
N SER A 75 3.45 -22.27 21.99
CA SER A 75 2.81 -23.59 21.71
C SER A 75 3.36 -24.49 20.57
N THR A 76 3.21 -25.81 20.74
CA THR A 76 3.51 -26.93 19.82
C THR A 76 2.34 -27.32 18.88
N LEU A 77 1.71 -26.39 18.14
CA LEU A 77 0.47 -26.69 17.39
C LEU A 77 0.48 -26.33 15.89
N THR A 78 -0.14 -27.24 15.12
CA THR A 78 -0.38 -27.32 13.66
C THR A 78 -1.20 -26.17 13.04
N SER A 79 -1.36 -25.03 13.73
CA SER A 79 -2.21 -23.88 13.34
C SER A 79 -1.49 -22.79 12.53
N GLY A 80 -0.23 -23.02 12.14
CA GLY A 80 0.64 -22.00 11.51
C GLY A 80 0.12 -21.46 10.17
N GLN A 81 -0.55 -22.27 9.36
CA GLN A 81 -0.97 -21.88 8.00
C GLN A 81 -2.08 -20.80 7.98
N CYS A 82 -3.03 -20.84 8.93
CA CYS A 82 -4.07 -19.81 9.02
C CYS A 82 -3.52 -18.44 9.45
N ARG A 83 -2.37 -18.40 10.13
CA ARG A 83 -1.73 -17.16 10.59
C ARG A 83 -0.76 -16.56 9.56
N LEU A 84 -0.33 -17.36 8.58
CA LEU A 84 0.54 -16.90 7.48
C LEU A 84 -0.25 -16.25 6.33
N SER A 85 -1.53 -16.61 6.15
CA SER A 85 -2.38 -16.05 5.08
C SER A 85 -2.43 -14.51 5.06
N PRO A 86 -2.55 -13.79 6.20
CA PRO A 86 -2.46 -12.33 6.20
C PRO A 86 -1.10 -11.79 5.73
N LEU A 87 0.00 -12.48 6.05
CA LEU A 87 1.34 -12.04 5.65
C LEU A 87 1.58 -12.22 4.14
N ILE A 88 1.08 -13.33 3.56
CA ILE A 88 1.12 -13.55 2.11
C ILE A 88 0.37 -12.42 1.39
N GLN A 89 -0.78 -12.01 1.90
CA GLN A 89 -1.58 -10.92 1.33
C GLN A 89 -0.85 -9.58 1.42
N VAL A 90 -0.31 -9.23 2.59
CA VAL A 90 0.46 -7.99 2.79
C VAL A 90 1.66 -7.92 1.82
N ILE A 91 2.37 -9.05 1.59
CA ILE A 91 3.49 -9.10 0.64
C ILE A 91 3.02 -8.78 -0.80
N GLN A 92 1.89 -9.37 -1.21
CA GLN A 92 1.32 -9.13 -2.54
C GLN A 92 0.90 -7.67 -2.71
N ASP A 93 0.21 -7.11 -1.72
CA ASP A 93 -0.26 -5.74 -1.77
C ASP A 93 0.92 -4.74 -1.73
N CYS A 94 1.95 -4.97 -0.90
CA CYS A 94 3.18 -4.19 -0.88
C CYS A 94 3.90 -4.17 -2.24
N SER A 95 3.94 -5.30 -2.96
CA SER A 95 4.57 -5.36 -4.28
C SER A 95 3.88 -4.45 -5.30
N HIS A 96 2.55 -4.40 -5.29
CA HIS A 96 1.78 -3.54 -6.19
C HIS A 96 1.91 -2.06 -5.81
N LEU A 97 1.86 -1.75 -4.52
CA LEU A 97 2.03 -0.37 -4.03
C LEU A 97 3.41 0.19 -4.36
N TYR A 98 4.46 -0.63 -4.24
CA TYR A 98 5.81 -0.25 -4.66
C TYR A 98 5.84 0.13 -6.14
N HIS A 99 5.28 -0.73 -7.00
CA HIS A 99 5.19 -0.46 -8.44
C HIS A 99 4.46 0.86 -8.75
N PHE A 100 3.31 1.09 -8.12
CA PHE A 100 2.57 2.34 -8.29
C PHE A 100 3.34 3.55 -7.80
N THR A 101 3.98 3.45 -6.63
CA THR A 101 4.78 4.54 -6.05
C THR A 101 5.90 4.97 -7.00
N VAL A 102 6.66 4.02 -7.54
CA VAL A 102 7.74 4.28 -8.50
C VAL A 102 7.18 4.95 -9.76
N LYS A 103 6.10 4.41 -10.33
CA LYS A 103 5.48 4.94 -11.54
C LYS A 103 4.94 6.37 -11.35
N LEU A 104 4.26 6.63 -10.24
CA LEU A 104 3.74 7.95 -9.90
C LEU A 104 4.88 8.96 -9.65
N LEU A 105 5.94 8.57 -8.95
CA LEU A 105 7.13 9.40 -8.75
C LEU A 105 7.79 9.79 -10.07
N PHE A 106 7.92 8.85 -11.02
CA PHE A 106 8.43 9.17 -12.36
C PHE A 106 7.54 10.19 -13.07
N LYS A 107 6.21 10.03 -13.00
CA LYS A 107 5.25 10.99 -13.59
C LYS A 107 5.36 12.37 -12.94
N LEU A 108 5.50 12.44 -11.62
CA LEU A 108 5.71 13.70 -10.90
C LEU A 108 7.00 14.39 -11.32
N HIS A 109 8.11 13.65 -11.36
CA HIS A 109 9.42 14.18 -11.76
C HIS A 109 9.47 14.65 -13.22
N ALA A 110 8.59 14.13 -14.09
CA ALA A 110 8.46 14.62 -15.45
C ALA A 110 7.79 16.00 -15.55
N CYS A 111 7.04 16.43 -14.52
CA CYS A 111 6.23 17.65 -14.55
C CYS A 111 6.65 18.69 -13.50
N LEU A 112 7.31 18.29 -12.41
CA LEU A 112 7.63 19.14 -11.26
C LEU A 112 9.15 19.09 -10.95
N PRO A 113 9.74 20.20 -10.49
CA PRO A 113 11.14 20.23 -10.10
C PRO A 113 11.39 19.38 -8.84
N ALA A 114 12.61 18.86 -8.71
CA ALA A 114 12.98 17.96 -7.63
C ALA A 114 12.77 18.59 -6.23
N ASP A 115 12.99 19.90 -6.09
CA ASP A 115 12.82 20.63 -4.83
C ASP A 115 11.36 20.61 -4.35
N THR A 116 10.39 20.69 -5.27
CA THR A 116 8.95 20.57 -4.94
C THR A 116 8.59 19.16 -4.48
N LEU A 117 9.31 18.16 -4.97
CA LEU A 117 9.08 16.74 -4.67
C LEU A 117 9.94 16.22 -3.51
N GLN A 118 10.64 17.11 -2.79
CA GLN A 118 11.59 16.70 -1.76
C GLN A 118 10.92 15.82 -0.69
N GLY A 119 9.71 16.17 -0.24
CA GLY A 119 8.96 15.34 0.71
C GLY A 119 8.62 13.94 0.18
N HIS A 120 8.25 13.81 -1.08
CA HIS A 120 8.00 12.50 -1.73
C HIS A 120 9.28 11.67 -1.83
N ARG A 121 10.41 12.31 -2.15
CA ARG A 121 11.72 11.66 -2.23
C ARG A 121 12.18 11.15 -0.85
N ASP A 122 12.03 11.97 0.18
CA ASP A 122 12.39 11.61 1.54
C ASP A 122 11.54 10.45 2.04
N ARG A 123 10.22 10.49 1.82
CA ARG A 123 9.32 9.37 2.16
C ARG A 123 9.67 8.08 1.43
N PHE A 124 9.95 8.16 0.13
CA PHE A 124 10.40 7.00 -0.65
C PHE A 124 11.69 6.42 -0.06
N HIS A 125 12.69 7.27 0.17
CA HIS A 125 13.96 6.84 0.74
C HIS A 125 13.76 6.16 2.10
N ASP A 126 13.01 6.78 3.01
CA ASP A 126 12.76 6.28 4.35
C ASP A 126 11.99 4.95 4.37
N GLN A 127 11.04 4.74 3.46
CA GLN A 127 10.30 3.48 3.40
C GLN A 127 11.14 2.31 2.88
N PHE A 128 12.07 2.55 1.96
CA PHE A 128 12.85 1.48 1.30
C PHE A 128 14.27 1.32 1.84
N HIS A 129 14.72 2.16 2.77
CA HIS A 129 16.01 2.03 3.47
C HIS A 129 15.87 1.65 4.96
N ARG A 130 14.64 1.43 5.44
CA ARG A 130 14.39 0.79 6.74
C ARG A 130 14.64 -0.71 6.67
#